data_AF-A0A7C4CTX3-F1
#
_entry.id   AF-A0A7C4CTX3-F1
#
_cell.length_a   1.000
_cell.length_b   1.000
_cell.length_c   1.000
_cell.angle_alpha   90.00
_cell.angle_beta   90.00
_cell.angle_gamma   90.00
#
_symmetry.space_group_name_H-M   'P 1'
#
loop_
_entity.id
_entity.type
_entity.pdbx_description
1 polymer ?
#
loop_
_entity_poly.entity_id
_entity_poly.type
_entity_poly.pdbx_seq_one_letter_code
_entity_poly.pdbx_strand_id
1 'polypeptide(L)'
;MWRARVLGSFLLLMDLDGTMWDHKNVTDLTPPFKRVSETKVVDSRGVEVNLYPEALKILLWARSSGAYISSLSWNDPEKALGVL
;
A
#
# COMPACT_ATOMS: atom_id res chain seq x y z
N MET A 1 22.76 11.71 -5.51
CA MET A 1 21.47 11.15 -5.99
C MET A 1 21.76 9.77 -6.54
N TRP A 2 21.46 8.71 -5.78
CA TRP A 2 21.69 7.34 -6.23
C TRP A 2 20.63 6.96 -7.28
N ARG A 3 21.02 6.86 -8.55
CA ARG A 3 20.18 6.24 -9.58
C ARG A 3 20.49 4.75 -9.58
N ALA A 4 19.71 3.97 -8.84
CA ALA A 4 19.68 2.52 -9.01
C ALA A 4 19.10 2.25 -10.41
N ARG A 5 19.98 2.03 -11.39
CA ARG A 5 19.57 1.60 -12.73
C ARG A 5 19.40 0.09 -12.68
N VAL A 6 18.18 -0.37 -12.47
CA VAL A 6 17.85 -1.78 -12.65
C VAL A 6 17.91 -2.06 -14.15
N LEU A 7 18.81 -2.96 -14.57
CA LEU A 7 18.93 -3.38 -15.96
C LEU A 7 17.93 -4.54 -16.17
N GLY A 8 16.75 -4.24 -16.72
CA GLY A 8 15.70 -5.22 -17.05
C GLY A 8 14.44 -5.11 -16.18
N SER A 9 13.36 -5.78 -16.61
CA SER A 9 12.11 -5.87 -15.85
C SER A 9 12.28 -6.75 -14.61
N PHE A 10 11.67 -6.34 -13.50
CA PHE A 10 11.66 -7.10 -12.25
C PHE A 10 10.25 -7.12 -11.64
N LEU A 11 10.03 -8.01 -10.68
CA LEU A 11 8.78 -8.12 -9.94
C LEU A 11 8.98 -7.61 -8.52
N LEU A 12 8.20 -6.62 -8.11
CA LEU A 12 8.11 -6.16 -6.72
C LEU A 12 6.84 -6.74 -6.09
N LEU A 13 7.02 -7.62 -5.12
CA LEU A 13 5.95 -8.17 -4.29
C LEU A 13 5.97 -7.48 -2.94
N MET A 14 4.91 -6.74 -2.62
CA MET A 14 4.80 -5.97 -1.39
C MET A 14 3.84 -6.63 -0.40
N ASP A 15 4.33 -6.88 0.80
CA ASP A 15 3.44 -7.05 1.95
C ASP A 15 2.64 -5.74 2.20
N LEU A 16 1.56 -5.83 2.98
CA LEU A 16 0.63 -4.73 3.22
C LEU A 16 0.60 -4.27 4.69
N ASP A 17 0.10 -5.08 5.61
CA ASP A 17 -0.03 -4.68 7.02
C ASP A 17 1.33 -4.42 7.69
N GLY A 18 1.52 -3.21 8.24
CA GLY A 18 2.81 -2.78 8.78
C GLY A 18 3.88 -2.47 7.74
N THR A 19 3.58 -2.63 6.43
CA THR A 19 4.50 -2.38 5.32
C THR A 19 4.05 -1.19 4.46
N MET A 20 2.79 -1.18 4.03
CA MET A 20 2.18 -0.08 3.26
C MET A 20 1.50 0.95 4.15
N TRP A 21 1.10 0.55 5.34
CA TRP A 21 0.38 1.37 6.31
C TRP A 21 0.66 0.95 7.75
N ASP A 22 0.27 1.78 8.71
CA ASP A 22 0.49 1.59 10.14
C ASP A 22 -0.44 0.58 10.82
N HIS A 23 -1.54 0.20 10.17
CA HIS A 23 -2.47 -0.80 10.67
C HIS A 23 -1.90 -2.22 10.55
N LYS A 24 -2.15 -3.07 11.56
CA LYS A 24 -1.61 -4.44 11.65
C LYS A 24 -2.50 -5.53 11.06
N ASN A 25 -3.78 -5.21 10.80
CA ASN A 25 -4.73 -6.13 10.19
C ASN A 25 -5.93 -5.40 9.57
N VAL A 26 -5.81 -4.90 8.33
CA VAL A 26 -6.96 -4.21 7.69
C VAL A 26 -8.16 -5.12 7.41
N THR A 27 -7.99 -6.45 7.50
CA THR A 27 -9.08 -7.41 7.31
C THR A 27 -10.16 -7.28 8.39
N ASP A 28 -9.85 -6.69 9.55
CA ASP A 28 -10.83 -6.51 10.63
C ASP A 28 -11.63 -5.20 10.52
N LEU A 29 -11.33 -4.36 9.52
CA LEU A 29 -11.99 -3.07 9.34
C LEU A 29 -13.37 -3.21 8.72
N THR A 30 -14.21 -2.21 8.96
CA THR A 30 -15.63 -2.22 8.54
C THR A 30 -15.88 -1.16 7.46
N PRO A 31 -16.17 -1.55 6.21
CA PRO A 31 -16.53 -0.60 5.16
C PRO A 31 -17.85 0.15 5.48
N PRO A 32 -18.14 1.29 4.81
CA PRO A 32 -17.32 1.91 3.77
C PRO A 32 -16.03 2.54 4.30
N PHE A 33 -15.00 2.51 3.45
CA PHE A 33 -13.76 3.24 3.67
C PHE A 33 -13.86 4.63 3.05
N LYS A 34 -13.41 5.65 3.78
CA LYS A 34 -13.38 7.03 3.32
C LYS A 34 -11.95 7.54 3.33
N ARG A 35 -11.44 7.93 2.16
CA ARG A 35 -10.17 8.64 2.06
C ARG A 35 -10.35 10.08 2.54
N VAL A 36 -9.61 10.46 3.58
CA VAL A 36 -9.71 11.78 4.24
C VAL A 36 -8.49 12.66 3.98
N SER A 37 -7.40 12.07 3.50
CA SER A 37 -6.24 12.78 2.93
C SER A 37 -5.52 11.87 1.94
N GLU A 38 -4.44 12.36 1.31
CA GLU A 38 -3.61 11.57 0.39
C GLU A 38 -3.13 10.25 1.01
N THR A 39 -2.82 10.26 2.31
CA THR A 39 -2.23 9.12 3.02
C THR A 39 -3.06 8.65 4.21
N LYS A 40 -4.33 9.04 4.33
CA LYS A 40 -5.20 8.59 5.42
C LYS A 40 -6.56 8.12 4.91
N VAL A 41 -6.95 6.95 5.36
CA VAL A 41 -8.27 6.33 5.14
C VAL A 41 -8.91 6.05 6.49
N VAL A 42 -10.24 6.17 6.57
CA VAL A 42 -11.02 5.91 7.79
C VAL A 42 -12.13 4.92 7.47
N ASP A 43 -12.31 3.90 8.30
CA ASP A 43 -13.42 2.95 8.19
C ASP A 43 -14.74 3.55 8.72
N SER A 44 -15.86 2.84 8.55
CA SER A 44 -17.18 3.31 8.99
C SER A 44 -17.34 3.49 10.50
N ARG A 45 -16.44 2.89 11.31
CA ARG A 45 -16.41 2.99 12.76
C ARG A 45 -15.45 4.08 13.25
N GLY A 46 -14.79 4.79 12.33
CA GLY A 46 -13.83 5.83 12.67
C GLY A 46 -12.41 5.32 12.91
N VAL A 47 -12.09 4.06 12.57
CA VAL A 47 -10.73 3.53 12.67
C VAL A 47 -9.89 4.12 11.54
N GLU A 48 -8.81 4.80 11.89
CA GLU A 48 -7.89 5.41 10.93
C GLU A 48 -6.80 4.42 10.49
N VAL A 49 -6.44 4.48 9.20
CA VAL A 49 -5.28 3.81 8.63
C VAL A 49 -4.43 4.86 7.91
N ASN A 50 -3.17 4.96 8.30
CA ASN A 50 -2.21 5.89 7.70
C ASN A 50 -1.26 5.12 6.78
N LEU A 51 -1.27 5.47 5.50
CA LEU A 51 -0.31 4.98 4.52
C LEU A 51 1.07 5.58 4.81
N TYR A 52 2.12 4.77 4.67
CA TYR A 52 3.49 5.27 4.73
C TYR A 52 3.85 5.95 3.39
N PRO A 53 4.11 7.28 3.37
CA PRO A 53 4.46 7.98 2.13
C PRO A 53 5.70 7.40 1.45
N GLU A 54 6.63 6.85 2.22
CA GLU A 54 7.88 6.26 1.80
C GLU A 54 7.64 4.93 1.06
N ALA A 55 6.67 4.13 1.51
CA ALA A 55 6.26 2.92 0.80
C ALA A 55 5.64 3.28 -0.57
N LEU A 56 4.84 4.36 -0.62
CA LEU A 56 4.31 4.88 -1.89
C LEU A 56 5.44 5.32 -2.84
N LYS A 57 6.48 6.00 -2.32
CA LYS A 57 7.65 6.39 -3.11
C LYS A 57 8.38 5.18 -3.70
N ILE A 58 8.48 4.07 -2.96
CA ILE A 58 9.07 2.82 -3.46
C ILE A 58 8.25 2.24 -4.62
N LEU A 59 6.92 2.19 -4.47
CA LEU A 59 6.03 1.72 -5.54
C LEU A 59 6.13 2.58 -6.80
N LEU A 60 6.12 3.91 -6.65
CA LEU A 60 6.24 4.85 -7.76
C LEU A 60 7.60 4.72 -8.46
N TRP A 61 8.68 4.60 -7.69
CA TRP A 61 10.01 4.35 -8.22
C TRP A 61 10.08 3.03 -8.98
N ALA A 62 9.58 1.93 -8.41
CA ALA A 62 9.60 0.62 -9.03
C ALA A 62 8.82 0.63 -10.36
N ARG A 63 7.63 1.24 -10.37
CA ARG A 63 6.82 1.42 -11.58
C ARG A 63 7.58 2.21 -12.64
N SER A 64 8.20 3.33 -12.26
CA SER A 64 9.00 4.16 -13.18
C SER A 64 10.27 3.45 -13.70
N SER A 65 10.72 2.41 -12.98
CA SER A 65 11.88 1.59 -13.33
C SER A 65 11.52 0.36 -14.17
N GLY A 66 10.24 0.19 -14.53
CA GLY A 66 9.76 -0.93 -15.36
C GLY A 66 9.41 -2.20 -14.59
N ALA A 67 9.12 -2.09 -13.29
CA ALA A 67 8.68 -3.22 -12.49
C ALA A 67 7.23 -3.64 -12.78
N TYR A 68 6.99 -4.95 -12.74
CA TYR A 68 5.67 -5.48 -12.42
C TYR A 68 5.50 -5.41 -10.90
N ILE A 69 4.34 -5.00 -10.42
CA ILE A 69 4.07 -4.79 -8.99
C ILE A 69 2.82 -5.57 -8.63
N SER A 70 2.88 -6.30 -7.52
CA SER A 70 1.72 -6.95 -6.90
C SER A 70 1.83 -6.87 -5.38
N SER A 71 0.69 -6.94 -4.70
CA SER A 71 0.70 -7.29 -3.28
C SER A 71 1.02 -8.78 -3.11
N LEU A 72 1.57 -9.12 -1.95
CA LEU A 72 1.74 -10.47 -1.44
C LEU A 72 1.39 -10.44 0.05
N SER A 73 0.08 -10.43 0.33
CA SER A 73 -0.48 -10.27 1.66
C SER A 73 -1.59 -11.30 1.90
N TRP A 74 -1.85 -11.57 3.17
CA TRP A 74 -2.95 -12.41 3.65
C TRP A 74 -4.26 -11.66 3.85
N ASN A 75 -4.32 -10.38 3.48
CA ASN A 75 -5.54 -9.60 3.67
C ASN A 75 -6.70 -10.09 2.81
N ASP A 76 -7.91 -9.87 3.33
CA ASP A 76 -9.09 -9.81 2.48
C ASP A 76 -8.88 -8.77 1.36
N PRO A 77 -8.91 -9.19 0.07
CA PRO A 77 -8.57 -8.30 -1.03
C PRO A 77 -9.49 -7.09 -1.17
N GLU A 78 -10.78 -7.23 -0.86
CA GLU A 78 -11.75 -6.14 -0.98
C GLU A 78 -11.49 -5.07 0.10
N LYS A 79 -11.19 -5.50 1.32
CA LYS A 79 -10.81 -4.58 2.41
C LYS A 79 -9.49 -3.89 2.16
N ALA A 80 -8.47 -4.62 1.67
CA ALA A 80 -7.19 -4.02 1.31
C ALA A 80 -7.33 -3.00 0.18
N LEU A 81 -8.13 -3.29 -0.86
CA LEU A 81 -8.38 -2.36 -1.96
C LEU A 81 -9.10 -1.09 -1.50
N GLY A 82 -9.98 -1.19 -0.50
CA GLY A 82 -10.63 -0.02 0.10
C GLY A 82 -9.69 0.94 0.85
N VAL A 83 -8.48 0.48 1.20
CA VAL A 83 -7.47 1.26 1.94
C VAL A 83 -6.35 1.80 1.03
N LEU A 84 -6.07 1.15 -0.11
CA LEU A 84 -5.08 1.59 -1.10
C LEU A 84 -5.51 2.87 -1.86
#